data_AF-X1HI62-F1
#
_entry.id   AF-X1HI62-F1
#
_cell.length_a   1.000
_cell.length_b   1.000
_cell.length_c   1.000
_cell.angle_alpha   90.00
_cell.angle_beta   90.00
_cell.angle_gamma   90.00
#
_symmetry.space_group_name_H-M   'P 1'
#
loop_
_entity.id
_entity.type
_entity.pdbx_description
1 polymer ?
#
loop_
_entity_poly.entity_id
_entity_poly.type
_entity_poly.pdbx_seq_one_letter_code
_entity_poly.pdbx_strand_id
1 'polypeptide(L)'
;RQTNYGAAQIAPIRIGTQVIYAQKGGLKIRNFAYSLESDAYSSKDLTLLSEHITHPRVLESEFQNEPDSIGWYIREDGQLIGVSYEPEFDITGWFRLVTDGEFESISVTDGFADNRYDDVYVSVKRVIEGNDYRYIEKLERPLAREDIVENAFYVDSGLTYEGVPITTFSGLDHLEGETVQVLADGAIHPDRVVVGGEISLQQTASIVHVGLAQNSTLKTMRVEGGNPIGTAQGKTKRINKSYVRLYRSVGILINGERVFMGPPVMNEPV
;
A
#
# COMPACT_ATOMS: atom_id res chain seq x y z
N ARG A 1 -26.51 -21.47 -15.95
CA ARG A 1 -25.34 -21.64 -15.05
C ARG A 1 -24.10 -21.64 -15.93
N GLN A 2 -23.22 -20.64 -15.78
CA GLN A 2 -22.05 -20.46 -16.65
C GLN A 2 -20.77 -21.09 -16.08
N THR A 3 -20.59 -21.06 -14.75
CA THR A 3 -19.48 -21.74 -14.05
C THR A 3 -20.00 -22.48 -12.82
N ASN A 4 -19.13 -23.29 -12.19
CA ASN A 4 -19.45 -24.08 -10.99
C ASN A 4 -18.97 -23.42 -9.69
N TYR A 5 -18.39 -22.22 -9.76
CA TYR A 5 -17.86 -21.51 -8.60
C TYR A 5 -18.95 -20.68 -7.92
N GLY A 6 -19.09 -20.81 -6.61
CA GLY A 6 -19.96 -19.94 -5.82
C GLY A 6 -19.26 -18.63 -5.46
N ALA A 7 -20.02 -17.58 -5.18
CA ALA A 7 -19.53 -16.28 -4.70
C ALA A 7 -19.75 -16.11 -3.19
N ALA A 8 -18.88 -15.35 -2.53
CA ALA A 8 -19.09 -14.88 -1.17
C ALA A 8 -20.12 -13.73 -1.15
N GLN A 9 -20.64 -13.41 0.04
CA GLN A 9 -21.52 -12.24 0.25
C GLN A 9 -20.66 -10.97 0.37
N ILE A 10 -19.91 -10.66 -0.68
CA ILE A 10 -19.00 -9.52 -0.80
C ILE A 10 -19.29 -8.89 -2.16
N ALA A 11 -19.36 -7.55 -2.21
CA ALA A 11 -19.65 -6.85 -3.44
C ALA A 11 -18.60 -7.20 -4.52
N PRO A 12 -18.99 -7.69 -5.70
CA PRO A 12 -18.02 -7.92 -6.76
C PRO A 12 -17.54 -6.60 -7.34
N ILE A 13 -16.27 -6.53 -7.74
CA ILE A 13 -15.67 -5.36 -8.38
C ILE A 13 -15.73 -5.55 -9.90
N ARG A 14 -16.16 -4.51 -10.62
CA ARG A 14 -16.23 -4.51 -12.08
C ARG A 14 -15.07 -3.70 -12.66
N ILE A 15 -14.29 -4.31 -13.55
CA ILE A 15 -13.16 -3.67 -14.23
C ILE A 15 -13.37 -3.86 -15.73
N GLY A 16 -13.73 -2.78 -16.42
CA GLY A 16 -14.15 -2.80 -17.82
C GLY A 16 -15.33 -3.76 -18.07
N THR A 17 -15.09 -4.83 -18.83
CA THR A 17 -16.06 -5.88 -19.15
C THR A 17 -15.96 -7.11 -18.24
N GLN A 18 -15.01 -7.11 -17.32
CA GLN A 18 -14.69 -8.23 -16.43
C GLN A 18 -15.20 -7.95 -15.02
N VAL A 19 -15.44 -9.02 -14.26
CA VAL A 19 -15.90 -8.92 -12.87
C VAL A 19 -14.98 -9.75 -11.99
N ILE A 20 -14.29 -9.12 -11.06
CA ILE A 20 -13.53 -9.81 -10.02
C ILE A 20 -14.41 -10.00 -8.78
N TYR A 21 -14.39 -11.18 -8.20
CA TYR A 21 -15.24 -11.53 -7.06
C TYR A 21 -14.56 -12.52 -6.12
N ALA A 22 -14.89 -12.44 -4.84
CA ALA A 22 -14.49 -13.45 -3.87
C ALA A 22 -15.31 -14.74 -4.06
N GLN A 23 -14.65 -15.88 -4.22
CA GLN A 23 -15.31 -17.19 -4.22
C GLN A 23 -15.95 -17.45 -2.84
N LYS A 24 -17.01 -18.26 -2.76
CA LYS A 24 -17.83 -18.55 -1.55
C LYS A 24 -17.09 -18.61 -0.20
N GLY A 25 -15.87 -19.13 -0.15
CA GLY A 25 -15.09 -19.22 1.09
C GLY A 25 -14.35 -17.94 1.50
N GLY A 26 -14.32 -16.89 0.67
CA GLY A 26 -13.51 -15.68 0.91
C GLY A 26 -12.00 -15.91 0.77
N LEU A 27 -11.57 -17.08 0.28
CA LEU A 27 -10.16 -17.47 0.19
C LEU A 27 -9.53 -17.24 -1.18
N LYS A 28 -10.36 -17.03 -2.21
CA LYS A 28 -9.90 -16.91 -3.59
C LYS A 28 -10.59 -15.74 -4.26
N ILE A 29 -9.83 -14.89 -4.92
CA ILE A 29 -10.38 -13.86 -5.80
C ILE A 29 -10.33 -14.39 -7.22
N ARG A 30 -11.48 -14.38 -7.89
CA ARG A 30 -11.64 -14.88 -9.25
C ARG A 30 -12.05 -13.77 -10.19
N ASN A 31 -11.51 -13.79 -11.39
CA ASN A 31 -11.96 -12.97 -12.50
C ASN A 31 -12.95 -13.76 -13.35
N PHE A 32 -14.18 -13.27 -13.46
CA PHE A 32 -15.21 -13.75 -14.39
C PHE A 32 -15.20 -12.91 -15.67
N ALA A 33 -14.87 -13.55 -16.79
CA ALA A 33 -14.75 -12.90 -18.10
C ALA A 33 -15.20 -13.84 -19.23
N TYR A 34 -15.65 -13.26 -20.34
CA TYR A 34 -15.97 -14.01 -21.55
C TYR A 34 -14.69 -14.39 -22.29
N SER A 35 -14.55 -15.67 -22.65
CA SER A 35 -13.46 -16.16 -23.50
C SER A 35 -13.99 -16.44 -24.90
N LEU A 36 -13.45 -15.71 -25.89
CA LEU A 36 -13.76 -15.91 -27.30
C LEU A 36 -13.22 -17.26 -27.81
N GLU A 37 -12.10 -17.75 -27.27
CA GLU A 37 -11.47 -19.00 -27.70
C GLU A 37 -12.36 -20.22 -27.43
N SER A 38 -13.01 -20.23 -26.27
CA SER A 38 -13.89 -21.33 -25.85
C SER A 38 -15.37 -21.03 -26.07
N ASP A 39 -15.70 -19.85 -26.64
CA ASP A 39 -17.07 -19.32 -26.76
C ASP A 39 -17.90 -19.49 -25.47
N ALA A 40 -17.28 -19.16 -24.33
CA ALA A 40 -17.82 -19.45 -23.00
C ALA A 40 -17.29 -18.48 -21.94
N TYR A 41 -18.03 -18.34 -20.84
CA TYR A 41 -17.54 -17.62 -19.68
C TYR A 41 -16.53 -18.46 -18.89
N SER A 42 -15.41 -17.85 -18.55
CA SER A 42 -14.35 -18.44 -17.74
C SER A 42 -14.27 -17.75 -16.38
N SER A 43 -13.68 -18.44 -15.40
CA SER A 43 -13.40 -17.84 -14.09
C SER A 43 -11.99 -18.18 -13.62
N LYS A 44 -11.03 -17.30 -13.93
CA LYS A 44 -9.60 -17.44 -13.60
C LYS A 44 -9.36 -17.10 -12.13
N ASP A 45 -8.53 -17.88 -11.45
CA ASP A 45 -8.10 -17.61 -10.08
C ASP A 45 -6.95 -16.58 -10.10
N LEU A 46 -7.20 -15.36 -9.60
CA LEU A 46 -6.21 -14.28 -9.54
C LEU A 46 -5.26 -14.44 -8.34
N THR A 47 -5.64 -15.26 -7.36
CA THR A 47 -4.85 -15.55 -6.16
C THR A 47 -3.91 -16.75 -6.33
N LEU A 48 -3.89 -17.41 -7.49
CA LEU A 48 -3.13 -18.64 -7.72
C LEU A 48 -1.64 -18.54 -7.35
N LEU A 49 -0.98 -17.42 -7.66
CA LEU A 49 0.43 -17.21 -7.35
C LEU A 49 0.66 -16.61 -5.95
N SER A 50 -0.41 -16.26 -5.24
CA SER A 50 -0.38 -15.59 -3.93
C SER A 50 -1.48 -16.13 -3.02
N GLU A 51 -1.64 -17.45 -2.94
CA GLU A 51 -2.79 -18.08 -2.24
C GLU A 51 -2.92 -17.61 -0.77
N HIS A 52 -1.78 -17.33 -0.13
CA HIS A 52 -1.69 -16.86 1.24
C HIS A 52 -2.24 -15.43 1.48
N ILE A 53 -2.39 -14.60 0.44
CA ILE A 53 -2.69 -13.18 0.59
C ILE A 53 -4.08 -12.91 1.19
N THR A 54 -5.04 -13.79 0.89
CA THR A 54 -6.46 -13.70 1.24
C THR A 54 -6.82 -14.47 2.50
N HIS A 55 -5.91 -15.24 3.10
CA HIS A 55 -6.16 -15.93 4.36
C HIS A 55 -6.14 -14.93 5.53
N PRO A 56 -6.98 -15.07 6.57
CA PRO A 56 -7.90 -16.18 6.82
C PRO A 56 -9.15 -16.16 5.94
N ARG A 57 -9.63 -14.98 5.53
CA ARG A 57 -10.61 -14.73 4.46
C ARG A 57 -10.79 -13.24 4.26
N VAL A 58 -11.28 -12.82 3.10
CA VAL A 58 -11.76 -11.45 2.86
C VAL A 58 -13.21 -11.27 3.36
N LEU A 59 -13.54 -10.05 3.77
CA LEU A 59 -14.85 -9.65 4.31
C LEU A 59 -15.52 -8.53 3.50
N GLU A 60 -14.74 -7.59 3.00
CA GLU A 60 -15.20 -6.41 2.28
C GLU A 60 -14.29 -6.17 1.09
N SER A 61 -14.82 -5.52 0.05
CA SER A 61 -14.02 -5.13 -1.10
C SER A 61 -14.54 -3.85 -1.71
N GLU A 62 -13.62 -3.07 -2.27
CA GLU A 62 -13.92 -1.81 -2.91
C GLU A 62 -12.97 -1.57 -4.10
N PHE A 63 -13.41 -0.77 -5.06
CA PHE A 63 -12.64 -0.48 -6.26
C PHE A 63 -12.14 0.95 -6.30
N GLN A 64 -10.83 1.09 -6.46
CA GLN A 64 -10.18 2.34 -6.86
C GLN A 64 -9.87 2.25 -8.34
N ASN A 65 -10.41 3.17 -9.12
CA ASN A 65 -10.24 3.23 -10.56
C ASN A 65 -9.13 4.19 -10.96
N GLU A 66 -9.08 5.38 -10.36
CA GLU A 66 -8.15 6.43 -10.73
C GLU A 66 -7.12 6.71 -9.62
N PRO A 67 -5.85 6.97 -9.98
CA PRO A 67 -5.23 6.78 -11.31
C PRO A 67 -4.83 5.32 -11.57
N ASP A 68 -4.81 4.49 -10.53
CA ASP A 68 -4.39 3.10 -10.58
C ASP A 68 -5.59 2.18 -10.34
N SER A 69 -5.81 1.21 -11.23
CA SER A 69 -6.83 0.17 -11.07
C SER A 69 -6.45 -0.79 -9.95
N ILE A 70 -7.03 -0.57 -8.76
CA ILE A 70 -6.77 -1.34 -7.55
C ILE A 70 -8.07 -1.91 -6.99
N GLY A 71 -8.11 -3.23 -6.86
CA GLY A 71 -9.11 -3.92 -6.05
C GLY A 71 -8.65 -4.02 -4.60
N TRP A 72 -9.35 -3.36 -3.69
CA TRP A 72 -9.09 -3.40 -2.26
C TRP A 72 -9.92 -4.47 -1.58
N TYR A 73 -9.35 -5.11 -0.54
CA TYR A 73 -10.06 -6.08 0.29
C TYR A 73 -9.64 -5.97 1.75
N ILE A 74 -10.62 -5.97 2.65
CA ILE A 74 -10.39 -6.11 4.09
C ILE A 74 -10.46 -7.59 4.45
N ARG A 75 -9.48 -8.05 5.22
CA ARG A 75 -9.45 -9.41 5.77
C ARG A 75 -10.09 -9.48 7.14
N GLU A 76 -10.53 -10.67 7.50
CA GLU A 76 -11.13 -10.96 8.81
C GLU A 76 -10.19 -10.71 10.00
N ASP A 77 -8.87 -10.70 9.78
CA ASP A 77 -7.87 -10.37 10.80
C ASP A 77 -7.45 -8.89 10.79
N GLY A 78 -8.26 -8.01 10.21
CA GLY A 78 -8.03 -6.56 10.24
C GLY A 78 -6.92 -6.07 9.31
N GLN A 79 -6.38 -6.91 8.42
CA GLN A 79 -5.41 -6.48 7.40
C GLN A 79 -6.10 -5.96 6.14
N LEU A 80 -5.54 -4.90 5.55
CA LEU A 80 -5.92 -4.42 4.22
C LEU A 80 -5.00 -5.02 3.16
N ILE A 81 -5.57 -5.55 2.09
CA ILE A 81 -4.83 -6.03 0.93
C ILE A 81 -5.33 -5.35 -0.33
N GLY A 82 -4.43 -5.20 -1.30
CA GLY A 82 -4.74 -4.62 -2.60
C GLY A 82 -4.25 -5.52 -3.73
N VAL A 83 -4.92 -5.44 -4.87
CA VAL A 83 -4.45 -5.98 -6.15
C VAL A 83 -4.47 -4.91 -7.21
N SER A 84 -3.29 -4.54 -7.71
CA SER A 84 -3.19 -3.79 -8.96
C SER A 84 -3.55 -4.73 -10.10
N TYR A 85 -4.63 -4.45 -10.81
CA TYR A 85 -5.18 -5.36 -11.82
C TYR A 85 -5.50 -4.63 -13.13
N GLU A 86 -4.69 -4.90 -14.15
CA GLU A 86 -4.91 -4.42 -15.51
C GLU A 86 -4.93 -5.59 -16.48
N PRO A 87 -6.11 -6.15 -16.80
CA PRO A 87 -6.21 -7.33 -17.64
C PRO A 87 -5.70 -7.10 -19.07
N GLU A 88 -5.81 -5.87 -19.58
CA GLU A 88 -5.36 -5.52 -20.94
C GLU A 88 -3.84 -5.63 -21.11
N PHE A 89 -3.10 -5.46 -20.01
CA PHE A 89 -1.64 -5.54 -19.97
C PHE A 89 -1.12 -6.78 -19.24
N ASP A 90 -2.01 -7.73 -18.88
CA ASP A 90 -1.71 -8.91 -18.07
C ASP A 90 -1.01 -8.57 -16.74
N ILE A 91 -1.40 -7.46 -16.11
CA ILE A 91 -0.87 -7.03 -14.81
C ILE A 91 -1.75 -7.60 -13.70
N THR A 92 -1.12 -8.30 -12.76
CA THR A 92 -1.74 -8.72 -11.50
C THR A 92 -0.68 -8.67 -10.40
N GLY A 93 -0.76 -7.65 -9.53
CA GLY A 93 0.18 -7.43 -8.45
C GLY A 93 -0.52 -7.36 -7.11
N TRP A 94 -0.36 -8.39 -6.27
CA TRP A 94 -0.89 -8.41 -4.90
C TRP A 94 0.06 -7.73 -3.93
N PHE A 95 -0.49 -6.94 -3.01
CA PHE A 95 0.26 -6.32 -1.92
C PHE A 95 -0.59 -6.24 -0.64
N ARG A 96 0.09 -5.93 0.48
CA ARG A 96 -0.55 -5.74 1.79
C ARG A 96 -0.24 -4.36 2.30
N LEU A 97 -1.21 -3.75 2.96
CA LEU A 97 -1.03 -2.55 3.74
C LEU A 97 -1.26 -2.93 5.22
N VAL A 98 -0.22 -2.75 6.01
CA VAL A 98 -0.21 -3.09 7.44
C VAL A 98 -0.20 -1.78 8.21
N THR A 99 -0.98 -1.72 9.28
CA THR A 99 -1.08 -0.60 10.21
C THR A 99 -1.01 -1.13 11.63
N ASP A 100 -0.72 -0.26 12.60
CA ASP A 100 -0.90 -0.55 14.02
C ASP A 100 -2.36 -0.38 14.45
N GLY A 101 -3.18 -1.36 14.08
CA GLY A 101 -4.62 -1.35 14.25
C GLY A 101 -5.31 -2.36 13.33
N GLU A 102 -6.64 -2.30 13.29
CA GLU A 102 -7.46 -3.20 12.47
C GLU A 102 -8.31 -2.38 11.50
N PHE A 103 -8.19 -2.65 10.20
CA PHE A 103 -9.09 -2.11 9.19
C PHE A 103 -10.47 -2.77 9.33
N GLU A 104 -11.52 -1.99 9.54
CA GLU A 104 -12.89 -2.49 9.75
C GLU A 104 -13.82 -2.26 8.56
N SER A 105 -13.63 -1.19 7.78
CA SER A 105 -14.41 -0.88 6.57
C SER A 105 -13.62 0.01 5.61
N ILE A 106 -13.95 -0.03 4.32
CA ILE A 106 -13.33 0.76 3.27
C ILE A 106 -14.40 1.36 2.36
N SER A 107 -14.15 2.58 1.89
CA SER A 107 -14.97 3.24 0.88
C SER A 107 -14.07 4.00 -0.07
N VAL A 108 -14.38 3.93 -1.35
CA VAL A 108 -13.72 4.74 -2.37
C VAL A 108 -14.73 5.74 -2.92
N THR A 109 -14.31 6.98 -3.08
CA THR A 109 -15.11 8.05 -3.66
C THR A 109 -14.33 8.72 -4.77
N ASP A 110 -15.04 9.36 -5.70
CA ASP A 110 -14.42 10.30 -6.63
C ASP A 110 -13.63 11.35 -5.80
N GLY A 111 -12.38 11.63 -6.19
CA GLY A 111 -11.51 12.55 -5.44
C GLY A 111 -12.17 13.89 -5.21
N PHE A 112 -12.23 14.33 -3.95
CA PHE A 112 -12.93 15.56 -3.60
C PHE A 112 -12.11 16.82 -3.91
N ALA A 113 -10.81 16.76 -3.62
CA ALA A 113 -9.89 17.88 -3.79
C ALA A 113 -9.15 17.84 -5.14
N ASP A 114 -8.88 16.64 -5.65
CA ASP A 114 -8.22 16.42 -6.93
C ASP A 114 -8.90 15.24 -7.65
N ASN A 115 -9.81 15.56 -8.56
CA ASN A 115 -10.59 14.57 -9.31
C ASN A 115 -9.74 13.71 -10.27
N ARG A 116 -8.42 13.89 -10.32
CA ARG A 116 -7.49 12.98 -11.02
C ARG A 116 -7.20 11.71 -10.23
N TYR A 117 -7.57 11.68 -8.94
CA TYR A 117 -7.34 10.56 -8.03
C TYR A 117 -8.66 10.21 -7.36
N ASP A 118 -8.90 8.93 -7.11
CA ASP A 118 -9.96 8.52 -6.21
C ASP A 118 -9.48 8.65 -4.75
N ASP A 119 -10.40 9.03 -3.87
CA ASP A 119 -10.14 9.11 -2.44
C ASP A 119 -10.51 7.77 -1.77
N VAL A 120 -9.51 7.09 -1.20
CA VAL A 120 -9.71 5.85 -0.44
C VAL A 120 -9.82 6.18 1.05
N TYR A 121 -11.00 6.00 1.62
CA TYR A 121 -11.25 6.14 3.04
C TYR A 121 -11.32 4.77 3.70
N VAL A 122 -10.74 4.64 4.88
CA VAL A 122 -10.74 3.43 5.70
C VAL A 122 -11.16 3.77 7.12
N SER A 123 -11.95 2.87 7.72
CA SER A 123 -12.15 2.89 9.16
C SER A 123 -11.11 2.01 9.82
N VAL A 124 -10.33 2.56 10.74
CA VAL A 124 -9.28 1.85 11.48
C VAL A 124 -9.62 1.86 12.96
N LYS A 125 -9.70 0.67 13.56
CA LYS A 125 -9.79 0.49 15.00
C LYS A 125 -8.39 0.50 15.61
N ARG A 126 -8.17 1.35 16.62
CA ARG A 126 -6.90 1.45 17.36
C ARG A 126 -7.16 1.43 18.86
N VAL A 127 -6.15 1.02 19.63
CA VAL A 127 -6.17 1.05 21.10
C VAL A 127 -5.22 2.15 21.56
N ILE A 128 -5.74 3.20 22.19
CA ILE A 128 -4.93 4.31 22.70
C ILE A 128 -5.16 4.42 24.20
N GLU A 129 -4.08 4.37 24.97
CA GLU A 129 -4.11 4.34 26.44
C GLU A 129 -5.09 3.30 27.04
N GLY A 130 -5.27 2.17 26.34
CA GLY A 130 -6.16 1.08 26.77
C GLY A 130 -7.63 1.24 26.38
N ASN A 131 -8.00 2.27 25.61
CA ASN A 131 -9.37 2.46 25.11
C ASN A 131 -9.45 2.22 23.60
N ASP A 132 -10.55 1.63 23.15
CA ASP A 132 -10.82 1.39 21.73
C ASP A 132 -11.35 2.68 21.07
N TYR A 133 -10.69 3.10 20.00
CA TYR A 133 -11.11 4.20 19.13
C TYR A 133 -11.28 3.72 17.69
N ARG A 134 -12.12 4.43 16.93
CA ARG A 134 -12.28 4.23 15.48
C ARG A 134 -11.98 5.54 14.78
N TYR A 135 -11.01 5.50 13.88
CA TYR A 135 -10.61 6.63 13.06
C TYR A 135 -11.13 6.42 11.64
N ILE A 136 -11.48 7.51 10.99
CA ILE A 136 -11.66 7.54 9.54
C ILE A 136 -10.38 8.15 8.99
N GLU A 137 -9.60 7.33 8.29
CA GLU A 137 -8.32 7.71 7.71
C GLU A 137 -8.45 7.70 6.18
N LYS A 138 -7.75 8.62 5.52
CA LYS A 138 -7.66 8.66 4.06
C LYS A 138 -6.27 8.17 3.66
N LEU A 139 -6.20 7.24 2.70
CA LEU A 139 -4.92 6.90 2.08
C LEU A 139 -4.48 8.06 1.20
N GLU A 140 -3.36 8.69 1.56
CA GLU A 140 -2.82 9.80 0.79
C GLU A 140 -2.39 9.35 -0.60
N ARG A 141 -2.66 10.19 -1.60
CA ARG A 141 -2.30 9.87 -2.98
C ARG A 141 -0.77 9.83 -3.13
N PRO A 142 -0.24 9.09 -4.11
CA PRO A 142 1.18 9.15 -4.42
C PRO A 142 1.63 10.58 -4.75
N LEU A 143 2.85 10.92 -4.32
CA LEU A 143 3.49 12.19 -4.66
C LEU A 143 3.64 12.31 -6.19
N ALA A 144 2.98 13.30 -6.78
CA ALA A 144 2.97 13.51 -8.22
C ALA A 144 4.32 14.04 -8.73
N ARG A 145 4.50 14.06 -10.05
CA ARG A 145 5.77 14.49 -10.67
C ARG A 145 6.07 15.97 -10.42
N GLU A 146 5.02 16.76 -10.40
CA GLU A 146 5.00 18.20 -10.20
C GLU A 146 5.06 18.60 -8.71
N ASP A 147 4.80 17.66 -7.80
CA ASP A 147 4.81 17.93 -6.37
C ASP A 147 6.23 18.11 -5.82
N ILE A 148 6.32 18.92 -4.78
CA ILE A 148 7.52 19.22 -4.01
C ILE A 148 7.74 18.14 -2.93
N VAL A 149 8.99 17.94 -2.50
CA VAL A 149 9.35 16.87 -1.55
C VAL A 149 8.79 17.12 -0.15
N GLU A 150 8.52 18.37 0.17
CA GLU A 150 7.92 18.83 1.42
C GLU A 150 6.52 18.23 1.64
N ASN A 151 5.80 17.89 0.57
CA ASN A 151 4.47 17.27 0.61
C ASN A 151 4.53 15.72 0.63
N ALA A 152 5.70 15.13 0.81
CA ALA A 152 5.88 13.68 0.81
C ALA A 152 5.28 13.05 2.08
N PHE A 153 4.02 12.63 2.01
CA PHE A 153 3.34 11.96 3.11
C PHE A 153 3.53 10.44 3.04
N TYR A 154 4.48 9.91 3.81
CA TYR A 154 4.79 8.48 3.87
C TYR A 154 4.83 7.97 5.32
N VAL A 155 3.83 8.36 6.11
CA VAL A 155 3.60 7.92 7.48
C VAL A 155 2.22 7.27 7.57
N ASP A 156 2.00 6.48 8.62
CA ASP A 156 0.70 5.87 8.92
C ASP A 156 0.00 6.65 10.05
N SER A 157 -1.33 6.71 10.05
CA SER A 157 -2.14 7.52 10.98
C SER A 157 -1.62 8.95 11.17
N GLY A 158 -1.10 9.56 10.09
CA GLY A 158 -0.37 10.82 10.20
C GLY A 158 -1.25 12.06 10.11
N LEU A 159 -0.73 13.18 10.61
CA LEU A 159 -1.28 14.52 10.43
C LEU A 159 -0.25 15.45 9.79
N THR A 160 -0.76 16.46 9.08
CA THR A 160 0.03 17.49 8.42
C THR A 160 -0.23 18.84 9.09
N TYR A 161 0.85 19.56 9.39
CA TYR A 161 0.84 20.97 9.69
C TYR A 161 1.40 21.73 8.48
N GLU A 162 0.72 22.80 8.08
CA GLU A 162 1.22 23.74 7.07
C GLU A 162 0.93 25.17 7.55
N GLY A 163 1.97 25.98 7.71
CA GLY A 163 1.79 27.35 8.20
C GLY A 163 3.08 28.06 8.60
N VAL A 164 2.95 28.94 9.59
CA VAL A 164 4.08 29.70 10.15
C VAL A 164 5.06 28.72 10.80
N PRO A 165 6.39 28.88 10.63
CA PRO A 165 7.34 27.93 11.18
C PRO A 165 7.16 27.68 12.69
N ILE A 166 6.97 26.42 13.07
CA ILE A 166 6.75 25.97 14.46
C ILE A 166 7.93 25.14 14.96
N THR A 167 8.09 25.09 16.29
CA THR A 167 8.98 24.12 16.97
C THR A 167 8.21 23.06 17.77
N THR A 168 6.90 23.23 17.90
CA THR A 168 6.01 22.28 18.59
C THR A 168 4.83 21.96 17.68
N PHE A 169 4.62 20.68 17.41
CA PHE A 169 3.45 20.17 16.71
C PHE A 169 2.53 19.55 17.76
N SER A 170 1.33 20.11 17.94
CA SER A 170 0.30 19.62 18.86
C SER A 170 -0.89 19.00 18.12
N GLY A 171 -1.80 18.33 18.84
CA GLY A 171 -3.00 17.71 18.27
C GLY A 171 -2.79 16.27 17.82
N LEU A 172 -1.78 15.60 18.38
CA LEU A 172 -1.41 14.21 18.13
C LEU A 172 -1.99 13.28 19.22
N ASP A 173 -3.13 13.63 19.80
CA ASP A 173 -3.76 12.86 20.89
C ASP A 173 -4.05 11.41 20.47
N HIS A 174 -4.25 11.15 19.17
CA HIS A 174 -4.45 9.81 18.63
C HIS A 174 -3.19 8.94 18.57
N LEU A 175 -2.02 9.52 18.85
CA LEU A 175 -0.71 8.85 18.86
C LEU A 175 -0.03 8.96 20.22
N GLU A 176 -0.76 9.28 21.28
CA GLU A 176 -0.18 9.46 22.62
C GLU A 176 0.60 8.23 23.08
N GLY A 177 1.85 8.44 23.51
CA GLY A 177 2.77 7.37 23.93
C GLY A 177 3.49 6.65 22.79
N GLU A 178 3.10 6.88 21.54
CA GLU A 178 3.71 6.22 20.38
C GLU A 178 4.99 6.93 19.91
N THR A 179 5.87 6.14 19.28
CA THR A 179 7.04 6.67 18.58
C THR A 179 6.66 7.00 17.14
N VAL A 180 6.80 8.27 16.77
CA VAL A 180 6.40 8.81 15.47
C VAL A 180 7.61 9.21 14.63
N GLN A 181 7.46 9.02 13.32
CA GLN A 181 8.35 9.56 12.30
C GLN A 181 7.89 10.95 11.88
N VAL A 182 8.86 11.78 11.53
CA VAL A 182 8.62 13.19 11.23
C VAL A 182 9.34 13.57 9.93
N LEU A 183 8.59 14.13 8.98
CA LEU A 183 9.13 14.88 7.86
C LEU A 183 8.90 16.37 8.13
N ALA A 184 9.96 17.17 8.10
CA ALA A 184 9.90 18.60 8.35
C ALA A 184 10.57 19.36 7.20
N ASP A 185 9.80 20.18 6.47
CA ASP A 185 10.23 20.89 5.26
C ASP A 185 11.04 20.00 4.30
N GLY A 186 10.51 18.79 4.04
CA GLY A 186 11.12 17.83 3.10
C GLY A 186 12.35 17.09 3.61
N ALA A 187 12.79 17.37 4.84
CA ALA A 187 13.91 16.70 5.48
C ALA A 187 13.44 15.68 6.53
N ILE A 188 14.13 14.54 6.59
CA ILE A 188 13.91 13.53 7.64
C ILE A 188 14.34 14.12 8.98
N HIS A 189 13.43 14.12 9.95
CA HIS A 189 13.70 14.50 11.32
C HIS A 189 13.82 13.24 12.20
N PRO A 190 14.64 13.24 13.27
CA PRO A 190 14.71 12.10 14.19
C PRO A 190 13.36 11.75 14.81
N ASP A 191 13.13 10.46 15.06
CA ASP A 191 11.90 9.98 15.69
C ASP A 191 11.64 10.68 17.03
N ARG A 192 10.35 10.92 17.31
CA ARG A 192 9.88 11.53 18.56
C ARG A 192 8.86 10.63 19.23
N VAL A 193 8.75 10.74 20.55
CA VAL A 193 7.65 10.14 21.30
C VAL A 193 6.61 11.23 21.54
N VAL A 194 5.35 10.94 21.28
CA VAL A 194 4.25 11.87 21.55
C VAL A 194 3.98 11.87 23.05
N VAL A 195 3.98 13.06 23.65
CA VAL A 195 3.67 13.26 25.07
C VAL A 195 2.74 14.45 25.21
N GLY A 196 1.59 14.25 25.83
CA GLY A 196 0.56 15.30 25.99
C GLY A 196 -0.02 15.76 24.66
N GLY A 197 -0.11 14.88 23.66
CA GLY A 197 -0.61 15.17 22.33
C GLY A 197 0.32 16.04 21.48
N GLU A 198 1.59 16.16 21.84
CA GLU A 198 2.56 17.00 21.12
C GLU A 198 3.96 16.37 20.95
N ILE A 199 4.70 16.90 19.98
CA ILE A 199 6.14 16.65 19.79
C ILE A 199 6.92 17.96 19.60
N SER A 200 8.19 17.94 19.98
CA SER A 200 9.14 19.05 19.73
C SER A 200 10.07 18.77 18.55
N LEU A 201 10.18 19.73 17.63
CA LEU A 201 11.11 19.71 16.50
C LEU A 201 12.47 20.30 16.91
N GLN A 202 13.56 19.79 16.33
CA GLN A 202 14.91 20.30 16.57
C GLN A 202 15.16 21.68 15.92
N GLN A 203 14.41 22.00 14.88
CA GLN A 203 14.46 23.25 14.14
C GLN A 203 13.04 23.67 13.77
N THR A 204 12.83 24.96 13.52
CA THR A 204 11.55 25.47 13.05
C THR A 204 11.24 24.94 11.65
N ALA A 205 10.02 24.48 11.40
CA ALA A 205 9.58 24.03 10.08
C ALA A 205 8.16 24.48 9.76
N SER A 206 7.87 24.69 8.48
CA SER A 206 6.61 25.26 7.98
C SER A 206 5.62 24.20 7.53
N ILE A 207 6.12 23.13 6.90
CA ILE A 207 5.38 21.94 6.49
C ILE A 207 5.92 20.77 7.30
N VAL A 208 5.05 20.13 8.09
CA VAL A 208 5.44 19.03 8.96
C VAL A 208 4.43 17.90 8.81
N HIS A 209 4.91 16.70 8.50
CA HIS A 209 4.12 15.47 8.55
C HIS A 209 4.59 14.63 9.72
N VAL A 210 3.66 14.19 10.57
CA VAL A 210 3.93 13.37 11.75
C VAL A 210 3.00 12.18 11.75
N GLY A 211 3.53 10.97 11.93
CA GLY A 211 2.71 9.77 12.06
C GLY A 211 3.54 8.54 12.44
N LEU A 212 2.87 7.40 12.56
CA LEU A 212 3.51 6.11 12.80
C LEU A 212 4.43 5.73 11.63
N ALA A 213 5.48 4.97 11.94
CA ALA A 213 6.43 4.52 10.93
C ALA A 213 5.78 3.56 9.92
N GLN A 214 5.79 3.91 8.65
CA GLN A 214 5.31 3.04 7.58
C GLN A 214 6.47 2.32 6.87
N ASN A 215 6.50 0.99 6.96
CA ASN A 215 7.61 0.18 6.45
C ASN A 215 7.28 -0.49 5.10
N SER A 216 7.60 0.21 4.01
CA SER A 216 7.46 -0.33 2.65
C SER A 216 8.57 -1.34 2.32
N THR A 217 8.26 -2.62 2.44
CA THR A 217 9.21 -3.72 2.16
C THR A 217 8.89 -4.43 0.85
N LEU A 218 9.88 -4.48 -0.05
CA LEU A 218 9.81 -5.29 -1.27
C LEU A 218 10.75 -6.49 -1.15
N LYS A 219 10.22 -7.70 -1.40
CA LYS A 219 11.00 -8.92 -1.49
C LYS A 219 10.88 -9.50 -2.88
N THR A 220 12.01 -9.64 -3.57
CA THR A 220 12.04 -10.23 -4.91
C THR A 220 11.80 -11.74 -4.86
N MET A 221 11.27 -12.28 -5.95
CA MET A 221 11.23 -13.72 -6.15
C MET A 221 12.65 -14.29 -6.21
N ARG A 222 12.79 -15.57 -5.86
CA ARG A 222 14.07 -16.27 -6.00
C ARG A 222 14.53 -16.17 -7.45
N VAL A 223 15.72 -15.61 -7.66
CA VAL A 223 16.32 -15.51 -8.99
C VAL A 223 16.46 -16.91 -9.58
N GLU A 224 15.77 -17.20 -10.68
CA GLU A 224 15.97 -18.40 -11.47
C GLU A 224 16.95 -18.12 -12.60
N GLY A 225 18.08 -18.83 -12.61
CA GLY A 225 19.07 -18.73 -13.67
C GLY A 225 18.61 -19.55 -14.87
N GLY A 226 18.34 -18.90 -16.00
CA GLY A 226 17.94 -19.57 -17.23
C GLY A 226 19.03 -20.50 -17.74
N ASN A 227 18.92 -21.79 -17.43
CA ASN A 227 19.63 -22.83 -18.14
C ASN A 227 18.65 -23.44 -19.16
N PRO A 228 19.01 -23.55 -20.46
CA PRO A 228 18.18 -24.23 -21.45
C PRO A 228 17.80 -25.68 -21.09
N ILE A 229 18.56 -26.31 -20.17
CA ILE A 229 18.42 -27.72 -19.76
C ILE A 229 17.52 -27.89 -18.52
N GLY A 230 16.89 -26.82 -18.01
CA GLY A 230 15.85 -26.91 -16.98
C GLY A 230 16.08 -26.00 -15.77
N THR A 231 15.37 -26.30 -14.67
CA THR A 231 15.30 -25.42 -13.49
C THR A 231 16.67 -25.24 -12.82
N ALA A 232 16.87 -24.06 -12.21
CA ALA A 232 18.04 -23.81 -11.36
C ALA A 232 17.75 -24.15 -9.88
N GLN A 233 16.62 -24.80 -9.59
CA GLN A 233 16.26 -25.22 -8.24
C GLN A 233 17.21 -26.33 -7.77
N GLY A 234 17.64 -26.26 -6.51
CA GLY A 234 18.60 -27.20 -5.92
C GLY A 234 20.06 -26.98 -6.33
N LYS A 235 20.35 -26.08 -7.26
CA LYS A 235 21.73 -25.73 -7.65
C LYS A 235 22.26 -24.57 -6.82
N THR A 236 23.56 -24.60 -6.51
CA THR A 236 24.24 -23.48 -5.85
C THR A 236 24.25 -22.26 -6.78
N LYS A 237 23.75 -21.13 -6.29
CA LYS A 237 23.73 -19.84 -7.01
C LYS A 237 24.74 -18.90 -6.36
N ARG A 238 25.55 -18.22 -7.17
CA ARG A 238 26.44 -17.14 -6.73
C ARG A 238 25.96 -15.82 -7.33
N ILE A 239 25.51 -14.90 -6.48
CA ILE A 239 25.10 -13.55 -6.89
C ILE A 239 26.31 -12.64 -6.72
N ASN A 240 26.81 -12.06 -7.81
CA ASN A 240 27.98 -11.18 -7.78
C ASN A 240 27.62 -9.71 -7.63
N LYS A 241 26.53 -9.27 -8.27
CA LYS A 241 26.03 -7.89 -8.27
C LYS A 241 24.52 -7.88 -8.41
N SER A 242 23.89 -6.86 -7.87
CA SER A 242 22.48 -6.51 -8.10
C SER A 242 22.40 -5.03 -8.40
N TYR A 243 21.57 -4.66 -9.38
CA TYR A 243 21.29 -3.27 -9.71
C TYR A 243 19.85 -2.97 -9.32
N VAL A 244 19.63 -1.84 -8.66
CA VAL A 244 18.29 -1.34 -8.32
C VAL A 244 18.15 0.02 -8.98
N ARG A 245 17.14 0.16 -9.85
CA ARG A 245 16.82 1.44 -10.47
C ARG A 245 15.71 2.09 -9.67
N LEU A 246 15.97 3.31 -9.23
CA LEU A 246 15.06 4.07 -8.39
C LEU A 246 14.62 5.32 -9.13
N TYR A 247 13.40 5.75 -8.86
CA TYR A 247 12.78 6.88 -9.52
C TYR A 247 12.35 7.89 -8.46
N ARG A 248 12.91 9.10 -8.53
CA ARG A 248 12.64 10.21 -7.59
C ARG A 248 12.62 9.75 -6.13
N SER A 249 13.58 8.93 -5.74
CA SER A 249 13.68 8.36 -4.39
C SER A 249 14.81 9.02 -3.61
N VAL A 250 14.61 9.20 -2.30
CA VAL A 250 15.60 9.81 -1.40
C VAL A 250 16.59 8.76 -0.85
N GLY A 251 16.13 7.53 -0.64
CA GLY A 251 16.96 6.46 -0.07
C GLY A 251 16.27 5.12 -0.08
N ILE A 252 17.05 4.06 0.12
CA ILE A 252 16.55 2.69 0.29
C ILE A 252 17.43 1.92 1.28
N LEU A 253 16.85 0.94 1.96
CA LEU A 253 17.59 -0.09 2.69
C LEU A 253 17.65 -1.36 1.83
N ILE A 254 18.84 -1.84 1.52
CA ILE A 254 19.05 -3.12 0.84
C ILE A 254 19.60 -4.11 1.87
N ASN A 255 18.79 -5.09 2.27
CA ASN A 255 19.16 -6.08 3.29
C ASN A 255 19.68 -5.47 4.61
N GLY A 256 19.11 -4.33 5.03
CA GLY A 256 19.51 -3.61 6.24
C GLY A 256 20.67 -2.61 6.05
N GLU A 257 21.31 -2.59 4.88
CA GLU A 257 22.33 -1.61 4.56
C GLU A 257 21.71 -0.37 3.89
N ARG A 258 22.02 0.81 4.42
CA ARG A 258 21.47 2.07 3.90
C ARG A 258 22.25 2.53 2.70
N VAL A 259 21.56 2.58 1.56
CA VAL A 259 22.09 3.16 0.33
C VAL A 259 21.49 4.55 0.20
N PHE A 260 22.26 5.56 0.62
CA PHE A 260 21.92 6.94 0.36
C PHE A 260 22.19 7.26 -1.09
N MET A 261 21.16 7.74 -1.78
CA MET A 261 21.35 8.37 -3.07
C MET A 261 21.76 9.81 -2.81
N GLY A 262 22.79 10.29 -3.53
CA GLY A 262 23.10 11.71 -3.56
C GLY A 262 21.91 12.54 -4.08
N PRO A 263 22.07 13.86 -4.27
CA PRO A 263 21.04 14.67 -4.92
C PRO A 263 20.58 13.98 -6.22
N PRO A 264 19.29 14.06 -6.61
CA PRO A 264 18.74 13.31 -7.73
C PRO A 264 19.40 13.73 -9.04
N VAL A 265 20.56 13.15 -9.36
CA VAL A 265 21.17 13.23 -10.68
C VAL A 265 20.48 12.15 -11.52
N MET A 266 19.73 12.59 -12.53
CA MET A 266 19.11 11.69 -13.49
C MET A 266 20.13 10.66 -14.01
N ASN A 267 19.72 9.39 -14.05
CA ASN A 267 20.26 8.34 -14.92
C ASN A 267 21.67 7.78 -14.64
N GLU A 268 22.21 7.86 -13.42
CA GLU A 268 23.34 7.00 -13.08
C GLU A 268 22.88 5.77 -12.28
N PRO A 269 23.10 4.55 -12.80
CA PRO A 269 22.86 3.34 -12.02
C PRO A 269 23.87 3.29 -10.87
N VAL A 270 23.36 3.20 -9.64
CA VAL A 270 24.16 2.79 -8.47
C VAL A 270 24.47 1.30 -8.55
#